data_AF-A0A519KZN4-F1
#
_entry.id   AF-A0A519KZN4-F1
#
_cell.length_a   1.000
_cell.length_b   1.000
_cell.length_c   1.000
_cell.angle_alpha   90.00
_cell.angle_beta   90.00
_cell.angle_gamma   90.00
#
_symmetry.space_group_name_H-M   'P 1'
#
loop_
_entity.id
_entity.type
_entity.pdbx_description
1 polymer ?
#
loop_
_entity_poly.entity_id
_entity_poly.type
_entity_poly.pdbx_seq_one_letter_code
_entity_poly.pdbx_strand_id
1 'polypeptide(L)'
;SWTDTFGLVILEAMATGTPVAAYPAHGPIDIIPGSDAGAIDKDLRTACLEALKCDRATVRAYAEKFSWRASAEQFIENLQPYPEPDRGRFWRRLRRIARLRRKAAA
;
A
#
# COMPACT_ATOMS: atom_id res chain seq x y z
N SER A 1 21.77 3.92 0.09
CA SER A 1 21.70 3.44 -1.30
C SER A 1 20.58 4.20 -1.98
N TRP A 2 20.78 4.74 -3.19
CA TRP A 2 19.72 5.43 -3.93
C TRP A 2 18.77 4.46 -4.67
N THR A 3 19.05 3.17 -4.60
CA THR A 3 18.35 2.10 -5.32
C THR A 3 17.71 1.09 -4.37
N ASP A 4 17.31 1.51 -3.18
CA ASP A 4 16.43 0.67 -2.37
C ASP A 4 15.05 0.65 -3.05
N THR A 5 14.57 -0.54 -3.36
CA THR A 5 13.35 -0.73 -4.17
C THR A 5 12.09 -0.70 -3.32
N PHE A 6 12.22 -0.93 -2.02
CA PHE A 6 11.11 -0.81 -1.07
C PHE A 6 11.58 -0.57 0.37
N GLY A 7 12.73 -1.10 0.78
CA GLY A 7 13.21 -1.01 2.16
C GLY A 7 12.72 -2.14 3.06
N LEU A 8 12.85 -3.40 2.64
CA LEU A 8 12.51 -4.54 3.50
C LEU A 8 13.27 -4.52 4.84
N VAL A 9 14.53 -4.09 4.82
CA VAL A 9 15.34 -3.92 6.04
C VAL A 9 14.76 -2.87 7.01
N ILE A 10 14.03 -1.88 6.50
CA ILE A 10 13.30 -0.90 7.32
C ILE A 10 12.19 -1.61 8.09
N LEU A 11 11.41 -2.44 7.38
CA LEU A 11 10.33 -3.22 7.99
C LEU A 11 10.86 -4.28 8.96
N GLU A 12 11.99 -4.92 8.67
CA GLU A 12 12.64 -5.86 9.59
C GLU A 12 13.10 -5.17 10.88
N ALA A 13 13.73 -4.01 10.78
CA ALA A 13 14.11 -3.21 11.94
C ALA A 13 12.88 -2.82 12.76
N MET A 14 11.83 -2.29 12.11
CA MET A 14 10.59 -1.92 12.78
C MET A 14 9.88 -3.14 13.38
N ALA A 15 9.95 -4.31 12.75
CA ALA A 15 9.44 -5.55 13.31
C ALA A 15 10.21 -5.93 14.59
N THR A 16 11.44 -5.51 14.83
CA THR A 16 12.09 -5.69 16.14
C THR A 16 11.72 -4.62 17.18
N GLY A 17 10.78 -3.72 16.84
CA GLY A 17 10.43 -2.54 17.61
C GLY A 17 11.51 -1.47 17.56
N THR A 18 12.40 -1.50 16.56
CA THR A 18 13.49 -0.54 16.40
C THR A 18 13.08 0.55 15.41
N PRO A 19 12.92 1.81 15.85
CA PRO A 19 12.52 2.88 14.94
C PRO A 19 13.65 3.19 13.95
N VAL A 20 13.27 3.64 12.75
CA VAL A 20 14.21 3.89 11.66
C VAL A 20 14.32 5.38 11.37
N ALA A 21 15.56 5.86 11.29
CA ALA A 21 15.90 7.19 10.79
C ALA A 21 16.53 7.07 9.40
N ALA A 22 16.05 7.86 8.43
CA ALA A 22 16.51 7.75 7.06
C ALA A 22 16.52 9.10 6.33
N TYR A 23 17.30 9.16 5.24
CA TYR A 23 17.21 10.24 4.26
C TYR A 23 15.93 10.15 3.43
N PRO A 24 15.47 11.26 2.80
CA PRO A 24 14.34 11.26 1.88
C PRO A 24 14.73 10.58 0.55
N ALA A 25 14.79 9.27 0.54
CA ALA A 25 15.05 8.42 -0.62
C ALA A 25 13.88 7.46 -0.90
N HIS A 26 13.92 6.81 -2.06
CA HIS A 26 12.98 5.73 -2.43
C HIS A 26 13.06 4.58 -1.43
N GLY A 27 11.91 4.06 -1.00
CA GLY A 27 11.81 3.10 0.10
C GLY A 27 11.41 3.77 1.42
N PRO A 28 12.32 4.50 2.11
CA PRO A 28 11.97 5.21 3.35
C PRO A 28 10.75 6.13 3.22
N ILE A 29 10.68 6.94 2.16
CA ILE A 29 9.56 7.88 1.95
C ILE A 29 8.22 7.15 1.81
N ASP A 30 8.22 5.94 1.30
CA ASP A 30 7.00 5.17 1.09
C ASP A 30 6.51 4.45 2.36
N ILE A 31 7.40 4.30 3.36
CA ILE A 31 7.14 3.53 4.58
C ILE A 31 7.01 4.42 5.83
N ILE A 32 7.88 5.41 6.02
CA ILE A 32 8.05 6.07 7.32
C ILE A 32 7.10 7.26 7.55
N PRO A 33 6.80 8.14 6.58
CA PRO A 33 5.96 9.32 6.83
C PRO A 33 4.56 8.96 7.35
N GLY A 34 4.14 9.59 8.45
CA GLY A 34 2.82 9.37 9.08
C GLY A 34 2.67 8.02 9.79
N SER A 35 3.76 7.27 9.97
CA SER A 35 3.73 5.96 10.63
C SER A 35 3.89 5.98 12.15
N ASP A 36 4.40 7.09 12.71
CA ASP A 36 4.92 7.18 14.09
C ASP A 36 6.00 6.13 14.45
N ALA A 37 6.56 5.45 13.44
CA ALA A 37 7.50 4.34 13.59
C ALA A 37 8.95 4.70 13.21
N GLY A 38 9.20 5.95 12.84
CA GLY A 38 10.51 6.45 12.43
C GLY A 38 10.47 7.92 12.02
N ALA A 39 11.58 8.42 11.47
CA ALA A 39 11.68 9.80 10.99
C ALA A 39 12.51 9.90 9.70
N ILE A 40 12.16 10.90 8.89
CA ILE A 40 12.89 11.24 7.67
C ILE A 40 13.33 12.70 7.73
N ASP A 41 14.60 12.95 7.43
CA ASP A 41 15.14 14.30 7.28
C ASP A 41 16.32 14.32 6.29
N LYS A 42 16.61 15.49 5.72
CA LYS A 42 17.82 15.69 4.89
C LYS A 42 19.10 15.70 5.73
N ASP A 43 19.00 15.98 7.03
CA ASP A 43 20.04 15.80 8.03
C ASP A 43 19.76 14.54 8.86
N LEU A 44 20.60 13.52 8.71
CA LEU A 44 20.43 12.25 9.41
C LEU A 44 20.49 12.39 10.93
N ARG A 45 21.22 13.38 11.46
CA ARG A 45 21.25 13.62 12.90
C ARG A 45 19.86 14.00 13.42
N THR A 46 19.19 14.90 12.72
CA THR A 46 17.82 15.31 13.04
C THR A 46 16.87 14.12 12.98
N ALA A 47 16.91 13.32 11.91
CA ALA A 47 16.10 12.10 11.79
C ALA A 47 16.35 11.11 12.94
N CYS A 48 17.62 10.88 13.33
CA CYS A 48 17.95 10.00 14.46
C CYS A 48 17.36 10.50 15.78
N LEU A 49 17.46 11.79 16.07
CA LEU A 49 16.93 12.37 17.31
C LEU A 49 15.39 12.31 17.38
N GLU A 50 14.71 12.49 16.25
CA GLU A 50 13.26 12.32 16.18
C GLU A 50 12.83 10.86 16.31
N ALA A 51 13.52 9.93 15.64
CA ALA A 51 13.22 8.49 15.72
C ALA A 51 13.35 7.93 17.14
N LEU A 52 14.24 8.49 17.98
CA LEU A 52 14.38 8.11 19.39
C LEU A 52 13.13 8.40 20.23
N LYS A 53 12.22 9.25 19.76
CA LYS A 53 10.97 9.58 20.45
C LYS A 53 9.85 8.59 20.16
N CYS A 54 10.02 7.71 19.16
CA CYS A 54 9.03 6.71 18.79
C CYS A 54 8.86 5.67 19.89
N ASP A 55 7.60 5.30 20.16
CA ASP A 55 7.29 4.17 21.02
C ASP A 55 7.57 2.83 20.31
N ARG A 56 8.32 1.94 20.96
CA ARG A 56 8.75 0.66 20.37
C ARG A 56 7.57 -0.26 20.04
N ALA A 57 6.50 -0.20 20.83
CA ALA A 57 5.32 -1.03 20.57
C ALA A 57 4.55 -0.52 19.34
N THR A 58 4.42 0.80 19.20
CA THR A 58 3.87 1.44 17.99
C THR A 58 4.68 1.08 16.75
N VAL A 59 6.01 1.14 16.84
CA VAL A 59 6.92 0.77 15.74
C VAL A 59 6.68 -0.68 15.28
N ARG A 60 6.60 -1.62 16.23
CA ARG A 60 6.31 -3.03 15.94
C ARG A 60 4.93 -3.20 15.29
N ALA A 61 3.91 -2.58 15.88
CA ALA A 61 2.53 -2.67 15.39
C ALA A 61 2.38 -2.12 13.97
N TYR A 62 3.17 -1.08 13.62
CA TYR A 62 3.22 -0.56 12.27
C TYR A 62 3.79 -1.58 11.28
N ALA A 63 4.92 -2.22 11.62
CA ALA A 63 5.55 -3.22 10.77
C ALA A 63 4.67 -4.45 10.50
N GLU A 64 3.83 -4.85 11.46
CA GLU A 64 2.94 -6.01 11.34
C GLU A 64 1.87 -5.85 10.24
N LYS A 65 1.59 -4.61 9.81
CA LYS A 65 0.73 -4.32 8.64
C LYS A 65 1.33 -4.82 7.32
N PHE A 66 2.64 -5.04 7.27
CA PHE A 66 3.39 -5.50 6.10
C PHE A 66 3.69 -7.02 6.16
N SER A 67 2.84 -7.78 6.85
CA SER A 67 3.01 -9.23 6.97
C SER A 67 2.88 -9.98 5.63
N TRP A 68 3.43 -11.20 5.57
CA TRP A 68 3.25 -12.11 4.43
C TRP A 68 1.78 -12.33 4.07
N ARG A 69 0.89 -12.39 5.07
CA ARG A 69 -0.54 -12.51 4.84
C ARG A 69 -1.09 -11.29 4.11
N ALA A 70 -0.80 -10.08 4.61
CA ALA A 70 -1.27 -8.84 3.99
C ALA A 70 -0.74 -8.70 2.55
N SER A 71 0.52 -9.07 2.31
CA SER A 71 1.11 -9.10 0.96
C SER A 71 0.38 -10.07 0.02
N ALA A 72 0.09 -11.29 0.48
CA ALA A 72 -0.65 -12.27 -0.31
C ALA A 72 -2.09 -11.84 -0.59
N GLU A 73 -2.76 -11.21 0.37
CA GLU A 73 -4.11 -10.65 0.19
C GLU A 73 -4.10 -9.53 -0.86
N GLN A 74 -3.19 -8.56 -0.75
CA GLN A 74 -3.02 -7.50 -1.76
C GLN A 74 -2.70 -8.08 -3.15
N PHE A 75 -1.87 -9.13 -3.23
CA PHE A 75 -1.59 -9.80 -4.49
C PHE A 75 -2.85 -10.39 -5.13
N ILE A 76 -3.66 -11.11 -4.36
CA ILE A 76 -4.92 -11.69 -4.83
C ILE A 76 -5.93 -10.61 -5.26
N GLU A 77 -6.04 -9.52 -4.49
CA GLU A 77 -6.90 -8.38 -4.83
C GLU A 77 -6.50 -7.75 -6.17
N ASN A 78 -5.20 -7.58 -6.41
CA ASN A 78 -4.68 -7.02 -7.66
C ASN A 78 -4.84 -7.94 -8.88
N LEU A 79 -5.11 -9.24 -8.68
CA LEU A 79 -5.45 -10.17 -9.76
C LEU A 79 -6.92 -10.11 -10.17
N GLN A 80 -7.79 -9.48 -9.38
CA GLN A 80 -9.20 -9.38 -9.72
C GLN A 80 -9.38 -8.49 -10.96
N PRO A 81 -10.21 -8.91 -11.94
CA PRO A 81 -10.51 -8.06 -13.07
C PRO A 81 -11.16 -6.76 -12.59
N TYR A 82 -10.77 -5.64 -13.21
CA TYR A 82 -11.40 -4.35 -12.92
C TYR A 82 -12.92 -4.48 -13.01
N PRO A 83 -13.67 -3.93 -12.03
CA PRO A 83 -15.12 -3.97 -12.07
C PRO A 83 -15.58 -3.36 -13.40
N GLU A 84 -16.53 -4.02 -14.06
CA GLU A 84 -17.02 -3.50 -15.34
C GLU A 84 -17.52 -2.07 -15.17
N PRO A 85 -17.05 -1.12 -16.00
CA PRO A 85 -17.47 0.26 -15.90
C PRO A 85 -18.99 0.33 -16.05
N ASP A 86 -19.66 1.04 -15.14
CA ASP A 86 -21.13 1.05 -15.02
C ASP A 86 -21.86 1.40 -16.32
N ARG A 87 -21.25 2.22 -17.17
CA ARG A 87 -21.79 2.58 -18.49
C ARG A 87 -21.95 1.36 -19.40
N GLY A 88 -21.08 0.36 -19.32
CA GLY A 88 -21.16 -0.87 -20.11
C GLY A 88 -22.37 -1.73 -19.77
N ARG A 89 -22.73 -1.81 -18.48
CA ARG A 89 -23.86 -2.64 -18.00
C ARG A 89 -25.20 -2.11 -18.51
N PHE A 90 -25.39 -0.78 -18.44
CA PHE A 90 -26.60 -0.13 -18.94
C PHE A 90 -26.83 -0.40 -20.44
N TRP A 91 -25.82 -0.12 -21.28
CA TRP A 91 -25.94 -0.31 -22.73
C TRP A 91 -26.10 -1.78 -23.14
N ARG A 92 -25.44 -2.72 -22.45
CA ARG A 92 -25.63 -4.15 -22.70
C ARG A 92 -27.04 -4.61 -22.32
N ARG A 93 -27.58 -4.13 -21.20
CA ARG A 93 -28.96 -4.43 -20.77
C ARG A 93 -29.97 -3.91 -21.80
N LEU A 94 -29.80 -2.69 -22.29
CA LEU A 94 -30.63 -2.13 -23.37
C LEU A 94 -30.53 -2.94 -24.67
N ARG A 95 -29.32 -3.29 -25.12
CA ARG A 95 -29.12 -4.13 -26.32
C ARG A 95 -29.79 -5.50 -26.18
N ARG A 96 -29.75 -6.11 -24.98
CA ARG A 96 -30.43 -7.38 -24.70
C ARG A 96 -31.95 -7.25 -24.81
N ILE A 97 -32.54 -6.20 -24.24
CA ILE A 97 -33.99 -5.92 -24.35
C ILE A 97 -34.40 -5.72 -25.81
N ALA A 98 -33.64 -4.91 -26.57
CA ALA A 98 -33.91 -4.65 -27.99
C ALA A 98 -33.82 -5.92 -28.84
N ARG A 99 -32.92 -6.86 -28.51
CA ARG A 99 -32.80 -8.15 -29.20
C ARG A 99 -33.98 -9.08 -28.90
N LEU A 100 -34.42 -9.14 -27.65
CA LEU A 100 -35.58 -9.95 -27.25
C LEU A 100 -36.88 -9.45 -27.91
N ARG A 101 -37.09 -8.13 -27.96
CA ARG A 101 -38.24 -7.52 -28.66
C ARG A 101 -38.26 -7.83 -30.14
N ARG A 102 -37.11 -7.77 -30.82
CA ARG A 102 -37.00 -8.15 -32.24
C ARG A 102 -37.31 -9.62 -32.49
N LYS A 103 -36.92 -10.51 -31.57
CA LYS A 103 -37.19 -11.95 -31.69
C LYS A 103 -38.65 -12.32 -31.41
N ALA A 104 -39.38 -11.50 -30.65
CA ALA A 104 -40.81 -11.70 -30.40
C ALA A 104 -41.71 -11.10 -31.50
N ALA A 105 -41.16 -10.21 -32.33
CA ALA A 105 -41.84 -9.55 -33.45
C ALA A 105 -41.58 -10.23 -34.81
N ALA A 106 -40.81 -11.31 -34.81
CA ALA A 106 -40.52 -12.18 -35.95
C ALA A 106 -41.13 -13.56 -35.67
#